data_AF-A0A8E2E598-F1
#
_entry.id   AF-A0A8E2E598-F1
#
_cell.length_a   1.000
_cell.length_b   1.000
_cell.length_c   1.000
_cell.angle_alpha   90.00
_cell.angle_beta   90.00
_cell.angle_gamma   90.00
#
_symmetry.space_group_name_H-M   'P 1'
#
loop_
_entity.id
_entity.type
_entity.pdbx_description
1 polymer ?
#
loop_
_entity_poly.entity_id
_entity_poly.type
_entity_poly.pdbx_seq_one_letter_code
_entity_poly.pdbx_strand_id
1 'polypeptide(L)'
;IVFIHGIQGSYEQTWGSPSFSWPDELPREFPNARILAWNYEFILRNDFSNSITSLAEMLIQDLINARDQYAAYQRPIIFIAYSMGGLIVKTALKMSEHAPPSIRPDVSSIIQLTRGICFFGTPQAGPNREAWLQVVSAVKRAAISSSLDFARIARLLTDSLENDALRDVSEAFRGVVNRNSTQILTFFERKPTPTNRGSQMVMPNTA
;
A
#
# COMPACT_ATOMS: atom_id res chain seq x y z
N ILE A 1 5.76 12.81 -4.34
CA ILE A 1 4.72 11.79 -4.60
C ILE A 1 5.42 10.45 -4.67
N VAL A 2 4.93 9.47 -3.93
CA VAL A 2 5.55 8.14 -3.81
C VAL A 2 4.55 7.09 -4.27
N PHE A 3 4.87 6.41 -5.37
CA PHE A 3 4.10 5.31 -5.92
C PHE A 3 4.49 3.99 -5.28
N ILE A 4 3.51 3.24 -4.79
CA ILE A 4 3.69 1.96 -4.11
C ILE A 4 2.88 0.88 -4.83
N HIS A 5 3.56 -0.04 -5.52
CA HIS A 5 2.90 -1.10 -6.27
C HIS A 5 2.28 -2.19 -5.37
N GLY A 6 1.56 -3.13 -5.99
CA GLY A 6 0.92 -4.26 -5.29
C GLY A 6 1.78 -5.54 -5.26
N ILE A 7 1.17 -6.66 -4.86
CA ILE A 7 1.79 -8.00 -4.87
C ILE A 7 2.26 -8.35 -6.29
N GLN A 8 3.52 -8.83 -6.40
CA GLN A 8 4.13 -9.28 -7.66
C GLN A 8 4.06 -8.27 -8.81
N GLY A 9 3.82 -6.99 -8.51
CA GLY A 9 3.95 -5.92 -9.48
C GLY A 9 5.37 -5.36 -9.49
N SER A 10 5.67 -4.59 -10.52
CA SER A 10 6.73 -3.60 -10.53
C SER A 10 6.13 -2.21 -10.70
N TYR A 11 6.97 -1.17 -10.62
CA TYR A 11 6.51 0.17 -10.93
C TYR A 11 5.98 0.29 -12.36
N GLU A 12 6.66 -0.31 -13.34
CA GLU A 12 6.30 -0.28 -14.75
C GLU A 12 4.97 -1.00 -15.00
N GLN A 13 4.81 -2.17 -14.38
CA GLN A 13 3.62 -3.01 -14.58
C GLN A 13 2.38 -2.43 -13.90
N THR A 14 2.56 -1.77 -12.75
CA THR A 14 1.43 -1.27 -11.96
C THR A 14 1.00 0.11 -12.42
N TRP A 15 1.95 0.99 -12.72
CA TRP A 15 1.70 2.40 -12.98
C TRP A 15 1.88 2.78 -14.46
N GLY A 16 2.19 1.80 -15.29
CA GLY A 16 2.44 1.97 -16.71
C GLY A 16 1.67 1.00 -17.59
N SER A 17 1.70 1.31 -18.86
CA SER A 17 1.23 0.53 -20.00
C SER A 17 2.22 0.78 -21.14
N PRO A 18 2.16 0.03 -22.25
CA PRO A 18 3.09 0.22 -23.36
C PRO A 18 3.16 1.64 -23.92
N SER A 19 2.12 2.46 -23.75
CA SER A 19 2.02 3.82 -24.29
C SER A 19 1.89 4.93 -23.23
N PHE A 20 1.89 4.60 -21.94
CA PHE A 20 1.62 5.59 -20.88
C PHE A 20 2.22 5.15 -19.55
N SER A 21 2.79 6.09 -18.80
CA SER A 21 3.38 5.85 -17.48
C SER A 21 3.04 7.00 -16.54
N TRP A 22 2.28 6.74 -15.49
CA TRP A 22 1.90 7.76 -14.50
C TRP A 22 3.13 8.45 -13.88
N PRO A 23 4.20 7.73 -13.48
CA PRO A 23 5.39 8.36 -12.93
C PRO A 23 6.13 9.28 -13.92
N ASP A 24 6.05 9.02 -15.23
CA ASP A 24 6.73 9.80 -16.27
C ASP A 24 5.89 11.02 -16.71
N GLU A 25 4.57 10.93 -16.60
CA GLU A 25 3.64 11.98 -17.02
C GLU A 25 3.36 13.02 -15.92
N LEU A 26 3.28 12.59 -14.66
CA LEU A 26 3.02 13.50 -13.53
C LEU A 26 4.00 14.68 -13.39
N PRO A 27 5.32 14.55 -13.67
CA PRO A 27 6.23 15.69 -13.64
C PRO A 27 5.83 16.80 -14.62
N ARG A 28 5.11 16.50 -15.71
CA ARG A 28 4.64 17.51 -16.68
C ARG A 28 3.53 18.38 -16.09
N GLU A 29 2.61 17.77 -15.34
CA GLU A 29 1.52 18.49 -14.66
C GLU A 29 1.97 19.13 -13.35
N PHE A 30 2.93 18.50 -12.65
CA PHE A 30 3.43 18.92 -11.35
C PHE A 30 4.96 19.08 -11.36
N PRO A 31 5.51 20.09 -12.05
CA PRO A 31 6.96 20.22 -12.28
C PRO A 31 7.80 20.41 -11.01
N ASN A 32 7.18 20.88 -9.93
CA ASN A 32 7.84 21.05 -8.63
C ASN A 32 7.75 19.80 -7.73
N ALA A 33 6.98 18.79 -8.15
CA ALA A 33 6.82 17.55 -7.40
C ALA A 33 7.93 16.57 -7.77
N ARG A 34 8.63 16.05 -6.77
CA ARG A 34 9.46 14.86 -6.95
C ARG A 34 8.56 13.64 -7.03
N ILE A 35 8.73 12.84 -8.08
CA ILE A 35 8.07 11.56 -8.25
C ILE A 35 9.05 10.44 -7.90
N LEU A 36 8.65 9.56 -6.99
CA LEU A 36 9.38 8.37 -6.59
C LEU A 36 8.50 7.16 -6.86
N ALA A 37 9.06 6.11 -7.44
CA ALA A 37 8.44 4.80 -7.48
C ALA A 37 9.23 3.88 -6.56
N TRP A 38 8.59 3.43 -5.48
CA TRP A 38 9.23 2.52 -4.53
C TRP A 38 8.97 1.09 -4.99
N ASN A 39 10.04 0.42 -5.41
CA ASN A 39 10.00 -0.94 -5.94
C ASN A 39 10.50 -1.90 -4.87
N TYR A 40 9.72 -2.95 -4.59
CA TYR A 40 10.06 -3.95 -3.59
C TYR A 40 9.73 -5.34 -4.12
N GLU A 41 10.54 -6.32 -3.75
CA GLU A 41 10.17 -7.72 -3.96
C GLU A 41 9.32 -8.18 -2.78
N PHE A 42 8.17 -8.77 -3.08
CA PHE A 42 7.33 -9.34 -2.03
C PHE A 42 7.92 -10.69 -1.58
N ILE A 43 8.78 -10.63 -0.56
CA ILE A 43 9.34 -11.83 0.05
C ILE A 43 8.40 -12.31 1.15
N LEU A 44 7.80 -13.47 0.91
CA LEU A 44 6.98 -14.16 1.90
C LEU A 44 7.81 -14.61 3.11
N ARG A 45 7.51 -14.03 4.27
CA ARG A 45 7.99 -14.51 5.58
C ARG A 45 7.01 -15.52 6.19
N ASN A 46 7.25 -15.89 7.45
CA ASN A 46 6.47 -16.89 8.19
C ASN A 46 4.95 -16.62 8.20
N ASP A 47 4.55 -15.34 8.15
CA ASP A 47 3.16 -14.91 7.93
C ASP A 47 3.08 -13.61 7.11
N PHE A 48 1.88 -13.31 6.61
CA PHE A 48 1.63 -12.17 5.74
C PHE A 48 1.82 -10.84 6.48
N SER A 49 1.36 -10.73 7.72
CA SER A 49 1.47 -9.52 8.53
C SER A 49 2.92 -9.12 8.79
N ASN A 50 3.78 -10.08 9.14
CA ASN A 50 5.21 -9.87 9.30
C ASN A 50 5.88 -9.48 7.98
N SER A 51 5.40 -10.01 6.85
CA SER A 51 5.88 -9.59 5.53
C SER A 51 5.54 -8.11 5.27
N ILE A 52 4.31 -7.67 5.59
CA ILE A 52 3.91 -6.26 5.50
C ILE A 52 4.71 -5.38 6.45
N THR A 53 4.93 -5.79 7.70
CA THR A 53 5.71 -5.03 8.68
C THR A 53 7.15 -4.82 8.21
N SER A 54 7.82 -5.87 7.73
CA SER A 54 9.19 -5.72 7.19
C SER A 54 9.24 -4.80 5.97
N LEU A 55 8.24 -4.85 5.09
CA LEU A 55 8.17 -3.94 3.95
C LEU A 55 7.89 -2.50 4.39
N ALA A 56 7.11 -2.31 5.45
CA ALA A 56 6.86 -0.98 6.02
C ALA A 56 8.13 -0.38 6.63
N GLU A 57 8.93 -1.18 7.35
CA GLU A 57 10.24 -0.78 7.87
C GLU A 57 11.19 -0.36 6.75
N MET A 58 11.24 -1.15 5.67
CA MET A 58 12.07 -0.85 4.49
C MET A 58 11.61 0.44 3.82
N LEU A 59 10.29 0.63 3.61
CA LEU A 59 9.74 1.85 3.04
C LEU A 59 10.11 3.08 3.88
N ILE A 60 9.98 3.00 5.21
CA ILE A 60 10.37 4.10 6.11
C ILE A 60 11.85 4.44 5.93
N GLN A 61 12.72 3.43 5.96
CA GLN A 61 14.16 3.63 5.87
C GLN A 61 14.56 4.23 4.51
N ASP A 62 13.99 3.74 3.42
CA ASP A 62 14.27 4.25 2.08
C ASP A 62 13.76 5.68 1.89
N LEU A 63 12.61 6.01 2.48
CA LEU A 63 12.12 7.40 2.49
C LEU A 63 13.02 8.32 3.28
N ILE A 64 13.54 7.89 4.44
CA ILE A 64 14.51 8.67 5.22
C ILE A 64 15.76 8.91 4.38
N ASN A 65 16.35 7.85 3.83
CA ASN A 65 17.54 7.93 2.99
C ASN A 65 17.34 8.88 1.80
N ALA A 66 16.20 8.78 1.10
CA ALA A 66 15.87 9.65 -0.02
C ALA A 66 15.69 11.11 0.43
N ARG A 67 15.12 11.35 1.61
CA ARG A 67 14.94 12.71 2.13
C ARG A 67 16.27 13.35 2.50
N ASP A 68 17.18 12.57 3.09
CA ASP A 68 18.53 13.01 3.44
C ASP A 68 19.33 13.35 2.18
N GLN A 69 19.35 12.44 1.21
CA GLN A 69 20.09 12.60 -0.05
C GLN A 69 19.74 13.91 -0.78
N TYR A 70 18.48 14.33 -0.71
CA TYR A 70 17.99 15.50 -1.43
C TYR A 70 17.62 16.69 -0.54
N ALA A 71 18.08 16.71 0.71
CA ALA A 71 17.78 17.74 1.71
C ALA A 71 16.27 18.11 1.77
N ALA A 72 15.41 17.09 1.68
CA ALA A 72 13.96 17.24 1.49
C ALA A 72 13.18 17.14 2.80
N TYR A 73 13.78 17.51 3.93
CA TYR A 73 13.28 17.26 5.29
C TYR A 73 11.88 17.80 5.58
N GLN A 74 11.49 18.92 4.96
CA GLN A 74 10.18 19.56 5.15
C GLN A 74 9.21 19.33 3.98
N ARG A 75 9.62 18.56 2.96
CA ARG A 75 8.79 18.35 1.77
C ARG A 75 7.60 17.45 2.09
N PRO A 76 6.35 17.87 1.76
CA PRO A 76 5.17 17.04 1.92
C PRO A 76 5.27 15.71 1.16
N ILE A 77 4.67 14.67 1.75
CA ILE A 77 4.57 13.34 1.18
C ILE A 77 3.12 13.10 0.74
N ILE A 78 2.97 12.59 -0.48
CA ILE A 78 1.72 12.07 -1.00
C ILE A 78 2.00 10.64 -1.44
N PHE A 79 1.24 9.68 -0.93
CA PHE A 79 1.31 8.29 -1.34
C PHE A 79 0.25 7.99 -2.40
N ILE A 80 0.64 7.25 -3.43
CA ILE A 80 -0.28 6.64 -4.39
C ILE A 80 -0.01 5.14 -4.30
N ALA A 81 -0.96 4.39 -3.74
CA ALA A 81 -0.74 3.01 -3.35
C ALA A 81 -1.80 2.10 -3.98
N TYR A 82 -1.34 1.02 -4.61
CA TYR A 82 -2.20 0.04 -5.25
C TYR A 82 -2.27 -1.25 -4.44
N SER A 83 -3.48 -1.82 -4.30
CA SER A 83 -3.70 -3.14 -3.71
C SER A 83 -2.99 -3.28 -2.35
N MET A 84 -2.20 -4.33 -2.15
CA MET A 84 -1.39 -4.56 -0.95
C MET A 84 -0.41 -3.42 -0.62
N GLY A 85 0.08 -2.66 -1.61
CA GLY A 85 0.95 -1.51 -1.37
C GLY A 85 0.33 -0.51 -0.40
N GLY A 86 -1.01 -0.40 -0.39
CA GLY A 86 -1.72 0.43 0.57
C GLY A 86 -1.65 -0.10 2.00
N LEU A 87 -1.56 -1.42 2.22
CA LEU A 87 -1.34 -1.99 3.54
C LEU A 87 0.06 -1.67 4.07
N ILE A 88 1.07 -1.67 3.20
CA ILE A 88 2.44 -1.26 3.55
C ILE A 88 2.45 0.20 4.01
N VAL A 89 1.81 1.09 3.25
CA VAL A 89 1.69 2.53 3.62
C VAL A 89 0.97 2.69 4.96
N LYS A 90 -0.15 1.99 5.18
CA LYS A 90 -0.89 2.05 6.45
C LYS A 90 -0.01 1.62 7.63
N THR A 91 0.70 0.50 7.49
CA THR A 91 1.61 -0.01 8.54
C THR A 91 2.77 0.94 8.78
N ALA A 92 3.39 1.47 7.73
CA ALA A 92 4.48 2.43 7.85
C ALA A 92 4.05 3.69 8.61
N LEU A 93 2.89 4.25 8.27
CA LEU A 93 2.34 5.43 8.94
C LEU A 93 1.96 5.15 10.40
N LYS A 94 1.45 3.95 10.72
CA LYS A 94 1.24 3.52 12.10
C LYS A 94 2.57 3.49 12.86
N MET A 95 3.61 2.89 12.31
CA MET A 95 4.93 2.82 12.95
C MET A 95 5.50 4.22 13.17
N SER A 96 5.35 5.11 12.19
CA SER A 96 5.77 6.51 12.27
C SER A 96 5.03 7.30 13.34
N GLU A 97 3.72 7.08 13.54
CA GLU A 97 2.96 7.71 14.62
C GLU A 97 3.46 7.29 16.01
N HIS A 98 3.84 6.01 16.16
CA HIS A 98 4.32 5.47 17.44
C HIS A 98 5.79 5.79 17.72
N ALA A 99 6.53 6.30 16.74
CA ALA A 99 7.93 6.70 16.92
C ALA A 99 7.99 8.04 17.69
N PRO A 100 8.61 8.08 18.89
CA PRO A 100 8.67 9.31 19.67
C PRO A 100 9.49 10.37 18.93
N PRO A 101 8.95 11.58 18.64
CA PRO A 101 9.67 12.61 17.88
C PRO A 101 10.97 13.06 18.55
N SER A 102 11.08 12.93 19.87
CA SER A 102 12.30 13.23 20.63
C SER A 102 13.41 12.19 20.45
N ILE A 103 13.08 10.98 20.00
CA ILE A 103 14.03 9.86 19.84
C ILE A 103 14.27 9.55 18.36
N ARG A 104 13.20 9.51 17.57
CA ARG A 104 13.21 9.18 16.14
C ARG A 104 12.45 10.24 15.33
N PRO A 105 12.95 11.50 15.30
CA PRO A 105 12.31 12.58 14.54
C PRO A 105 12.22 12.25 13.04
N ASP A 106 13.24 11.57 12.51
CA ASP A 106 13.29 11.04 11.14
C ASP A 106 12.07 10.16 10.81
N VAL A 107 11.78 9.17 11.66
CA VAL A 107 10.66 8.23 11.47
C VAL A 107 9.32 8.92 11.70
N SER A 108 9.21 9.73 12.76
CA SER A 108 7.97 10.49 13.05
C SER A 108 7.63 11.49 11.96
N SER A 109 8.63 12.04 11.28
CA SER A 109 8.43 13.03 10.21
C SER A 109 7.66 12.45 9.03
N ILE A 110 7.73 11.13 8.79
CA ILE A 110 7.05 10.47 7.68
C ILE A 110 5.54 10.68 7.79
N ILE A 111 4.94 10.43 8.97
CA ILE A 111 3.51 10.69 9.16
C ILE A 111 3.20 12.19 9.23
N GLN A 112 3.99 12.97 9.96
CA GLN A 112 3.76 14.42 10.13
C GLN A 112 3.76 15.19 8.79
N LEU A 113 4.54 14.71 7.82
CA LEU A 113 4.67 15.33 6.51
C LEU A 113 3.79 14.67 5.45
N THR A 114 3.06 13.60 5.80
CA THR A 114 2.10 12.96 4.90
C THR A 114 0.81 13.77 4.81
N ARG A 115 0.56 14.36 3.63
CA ARG A 115 -0.60 15.24 3.39
C ARG A 115 -1.72 14.57 2.60
N GLY A 116 -1.40 13.56 1.80
CA GLY A 116 -2.37 12.89 0.95
C GLY A 116 -2.05 11.42 0.75
N ILE A 117 -3.09 10.60 0.62
CA ILE A 117 -2.98 9.19 0.26
C ILE A 117 -4.08 8.85 -0.74
N CYS A 118 -3.69 8.32 -1.89
CA CYS A 118 -4.60 7.78 -2.90
C CYS A 118 -4.50 6.25 -2.90
N PHE A 119 -5.54 5.55 -2.47
CA PHE A 119 -5.63 4.10 -2.48
C PHE A 119 -6.36 3.62 -3.74
N PHE A 120 -5.76 2.69 -4.48
CA PHE A 120 -6.36 2.04 -5.64
C PHE A 120 -6.53 0.55 -5.38
N GLY A 121 -7.77 0.07 -5.25
CA GLY A 121 -8.05 -1.34 -4.98
C GLY A 121 -7.39 -1.89 -3.71
N THR A 122 -6.98 -1.02 -2.78
CA THR A 122 -6.43 -1.45 -1.48
C THR A 122 -7.55 -1.98 -0.61
N PRO A 123 -7.41 -3.17 -0.02
CA PRO A 123 -8.41 -3.65 0.93
C PRO A 123 -8.46 -2.72 2.17
N GLN A 124 -9.63 -2.15 2.42
CA GLN A 124 -9.88 -1.24 3.55
C GLN A 124 -10.88 -1.78 4.56
N ALA A 125 -11.11 -3.09 4.53
CA ALA A 125 -12.18 -3.80 5.24
C ALA A 125 -12.31 -3.54 6.76
N GLY A 126 -11.38 -2.81 7.39
CA GLY A 126 -11.55 -2.37 8.77
C GLY A 126 -11.75 -3.56 9.70
N PRO A 127 -12.71 -3.49 10.65
CA PRO A 127 -13.07 -4.62 11.49
C PRO A 127 -14.01 -5.65 10.84
N ASN A 128 -14.46 -5.44 9.60
CA ASN A 128 -15.41 -6.30 8.93
C ASN A 128 -14.71 -7.55 8.37
N ARG A 129 -14.93 -8.69 9.03
CA ARG A 129 -14.32 -9.98 8.66
C ARG A 129 -14.84 -10.49 7.32
N GLU A 130 -16.12 -10.29 7.01
CA GLU A 130 -16.73 -10.69 5.75
C GLU A 130 -16.09 -9.96 4.56
N ALA A 131 -15.79 -8.67 4.71
CA ALA A 131 -15.09 -7.89 3.70
C ALA A 131 -13.66 -8.41 3.48
N TRP A 132 -12.94 -8.80 4.54
CA TRP A 132 -11.64 -9.44 4.40
C TRP A 132 -11.73 -10.83 3.77
N LEU A 133 -12.78 -11.63 4.04
CA LEU A 133 -13.01 -12.90 3.34
C LEU A 133 -13.24 -12.70 1.84
N GLN A 134 -13.89 -11.61 1.44
CA GLN A 134 -14.04 -11.25 0.02
C GLN A 134 -12.69 -10.92 -0.62
N VAL A 135 -11.82 -10.21 0.09
CA VAL A 135 -10.44 -9.90 -0.35
C VAL A 135 -9.64 -11.19 -0.50
N VAL A 136 -9.64 -12.07 0.51
CA VAL A 136 -8.97 -13.38 0.45
C VAL A 136 -9.49 -14.20 -0.74
N SER A 137 -10.81 -14.20 -0.95
CA SER A 137 -11.43 -14.92 -2.08
C SER A 137 -11.00 -14.34 -3.43
N ALA A 138 -10.90 -13.02 -3.54
CA ALA A 138 -10.42 -12.37 -4.75
C ALA A 138 -8.96 -12.67 -5.04
N VAL A 139 -8.09 -12.63 -4.01
CA VAL A 139 -6.68 -13.01 -4.15
C VAL A 139 -6.56 -14.50 -4.51
N LYS A 140 -7.37 -15.39 -3.91
CA LYS A 140 -7.43 -16.81 -4.31
C LYS A 140 -7.82 -16.96 -5.79
N ARG A 141 -8.83 -16.23 -6.27
CA ARG A 141 -9.23 -16.29 -7.69
C ARG A 141 -8.12 -15.83 -8.63
N ALA A 142 -7.42 -14.75 -8.27
CA ALA A 142 -6.23 -14.30 -9.00
C ALA A 142 -5.07 -15.31 -8.91
N ALA A 143 -4.93 -16.01 -7.77
CA ALA A 143 -3.86 -16.96 -7.55
C ALA A 143 -3.93 -18.20 -8.47
N ILE A 144 -5.13 -18.69 -8.78
CA ILE A 144 -5.32 -19.90 -9.58
C ILE A 144 -4.82 -19.73 -11.04
N SER A 145 -4.52 -18.51 -11.49
CA SER A 145 -3.93 -18.21 -12.80
C SER A 145 -2.47 -17.74 -12.78
N SER A 146 -1.78 -17.83 -11.64
CA SER A 146 -0.45 -17.22 -11.41
C SER A 146 0.54 -18.21 -10.76
N SER A 147 1.75 -17.74 -10.45
CA SER A 147 2.85 -18.60 -9.95
C SER A 147 2.52 -19.30 -8.62
N LEU A 148 3.29 -20.34 -8.27
CA LEU A 148 3.19 -21.06 -6.99
C LEU A 148 3.24 -20.12 -5.77
N ASP A 149 3.87 -18.96 -5.90
CA ASP A 149 3.95 -17.96 -4.84
C ASP A 149 2.59 -17.35 -4.53
N PHE A 150 1.76 -17.07 -5.53
CA PHE A 150 0.43 -16.46 -5.30
C PHE A 150 -0.51 -17.38 -4.51
N ALA A 151 -0.45 -18.69 -4.73
CA ALA A 151 -1.21 -19.67 -3.94
C ALA A 151 -0.77 -19.65 -2.47
N ARG A 152 0.54 -19.51 -2.22
CA ARG A 152 1.09 -19.35 -0.86
C ARG A 152 0.67 -18.03 -0.23
N ILE A 153 0.68 -16.93 -0.97
CA ILE A 153 0.18 -15.61 -0.53
C ILE A 153 -1.29 -15.73 -0.11
N ALA A 154 -2.12 -16.35 -0.94
CA ALA A 154 -3.53 -16.53 -0.67
C ALA A 154 -3.80 -17.38 0.59
N ARG A 155 -2.97 -18.39 0.85
CA ARG A 155 -3.01 -19.18 2.08
C ARG A 155 -2.65 -18.32 3.29
N LEU A 156 -1.51 -17.65 3.28
CA LEU A 156 -1.05 -16.83 4.41
C LEU A 156 -1.95 -15.62 4.70
N LEU A 157 -2.58 -15.05 3.68
CA LEU A 157 -3.65 -14.07 3.85
C LEU A 157 -4.87 -14.64 4.57
N THR A 158 -5.22 -15.90 4.29
CA THR A 158 -6.29 -16.62 5.00
C THR A 158 -5.89 -16.78 6.47
N ASP A 159 -4.67 -17.29 6.73
CA ASP A 159 -4.16 -17.50 8.09
C ASP A 159 -4.06 -16.18 8.88
N SER A 160 -3.68 -15.08 8.23
CA SER A 160 -3.58 -13.76 8.86
C SER A 160 -4.95 -13.14 9.15
N LEU A 161 -5.98 -13.52 8.41
CA LEU A 161 -7.36 -13.13 8.72
C LEU A 161 -7.91 -13.90 9.93
N GLU A 162 -7.47 -15.13 10.16
CA GLU A 162 -7.85 -15.90 11.35
C GLU A 162 -7.23 -15.33 12.63
N ASN A 163 -6.05 -14.69 12.52
CA ASN A 163 -5.32 -14.09 13.63
C ASN A 163 -5.57 -12.57 13.83
N ASP A 164 -6.61 -12.00 13.21
CA ASP A 164 -7.04 -10.59 13.32
C ASP A 164 -6.00 -9.50 12.95
N ALA A 165 -4.78 -9.86 12.55
CA ALA A 165 -3.69 -8.91 12.34
C ALA A 165 -3.95 -7.86 11.24
N LEU A 166 -4.71 -8.22 10.21
CA LEU A 166 -5.10 -7.30 9.12
C LEU A 166 -6.16 -6.27 9.56
N ARG A 167 -7.00 -6.65 10.53
CA ARG A 167 -7.97 -5.74 11.15
C ARG A 167 -7.24 -4.67 11.96
N ASP A 168 -6.25 -5.07 12.76
CA ASP A 168 -5.50 -4.17 13.63
C ASP A 168 -4.76 -3.08 12.85
N VAL A 169 -4.25 -3.40 11.65
CA VAL A 169 -3.63 -2.41 10.76
C VAL A 169 -4.65 -1.38 10.28
N SER A 170 -5.84 -1.84 9.88
CA SER A 170 -6.88 -0.95 9.35
C SER A 170 -7.48 -0.05 10.42
N GLU A 171 -7.72 -0.58 11.62
CA GLU A 171 -8.28 0.19 12.73
C GLU A 171 -7.28 1.23 13.27
N ALA A 172 -6.03 0.83 13.51
CA ALA A 172 -4.99 1.74 13.96
C ALA A 172 -4.77 2.90 12.97
N PHE A 173 -4.80 2.61 11.66
CA PHE A 173 -4.64 3.62 10.63
C PHE A 173 -5.73 4.71 10.67
N ARG A 174 -6.99 4.37 10.99
CA ARG A 174 -8.07 5.36 11.13
C ARG A 174 -7.77 6.37 12.23
N GLY A 175 -7.18 5.91 13.34
CA GLY A 175 -6.72 6.78 14.42
C GLY A 175 -5.61 7.76 13.99
N VAL A 176 -4.66 7.26 13.19
CA VAL A 176 -3.50 8.03 12.71
C VAL A 176 -3.91 9.18 11.76
N VAL A 177 -4.79 8.91 10.81
CA VAL A 177 -5.15 9.90 9.77
C VAL A 177 -6.02 11.04 10.31
N ASN A 178 -6.86 10.76 11.30
CA ASN A 178 -7.69 11.78 11.95
C ASN A 178 -6.84 12.82 12.71
N ARG A 179 -5.64 12.46 13.17
CA ARG A 179 -4.76 13.35 13.93
C ARG A 179 -3.89 14.25 13.04
N ASN A 180 -3.56 13.80 11.84
CA ASN A 180 -2.58 14.47 10.97
C ASN A 180 -3.20 15.28 9.81
N SER A 181 -4.54 15.44 9.78
CA SER A 181 -5.25 16.15 8.70
C SER A 181 -4.88 15.64 7.29
N THR A 182 -4.59 14.35 7.16
CA THR A 182 -4.20 13.71 5.91
C THR A 182 -5.45 13.49 5.03
N GLN A 183 -5.42 13.95 3.78
CA GLN A 183 -6.49 13.70 2.82
C GLN A 183 -6.40 12.28 2.27
N ILE A 184 -7.51 11.55 2.22
CA ILE A 184 -7.57 10.17 1.70
C ILE A 184 -8.56 10.12 0.55
N LEU A 185 -8.10 9.60 -0.59
CA LEU A 185 -8.93 9.25 -1.73
C LEU A 185 -8.85 7.74 -1.96
N THR A 186 -10.00 7.10 -2.14
CA THR A 186 -10.09 5.66 -2.38
C THR A 186 -10.79 5.40 -3.70
N PHE A 187 -10.14 4.64 -4.57
CA PHE A 187 -10.61 4.25 -5.88
C PHE A 187 -10.79 2.73 -5.92
N PHE A 188 -11.93 2.28 -6.40
CA PHE A 188 -12.28 0.87 -6.50
C PHE A 188 -13.01 0.58 -7.82
N GLU A 189 -12.96 -0.68 -8.25
CA GLU A 189 -13.62 -1.12 -9.46
C GLU A 189 -15.14 -1.05 -9.30
N ARG A 190 -15.85 -0.57 -10.33
CA ARG A 190 -17.33 -0.59 -10.38
C ARG A 190 -17.89 -1.59 -11.39
N LYS A 191 -17.00 -2.21 -12.18
CA LYS A 191 -17.35 -3.18 -13.22
C LYS A 191 -16.40 -4.36 -13.12
N PRO A 192 -16.86 -5.57 -13.48
CA PRO A 192 -15.99 -6.74 -13.54
C PRO A 192 -14.83 -6.50 -14.51
N THR A 193 -13.61 -6.75 -14.06
CA THR A 193 -12.39 -6.64 -14.87
C THR A 193 -12.25 -7.90 -15.72
N PRO A 194 -12.03 -7.77 -17.05
CA PRO A 194 -11.75 -8.91 -17.91
C PRO A 194 -10.48 -9.62 -17.43
N THR A 195 -10.61 -10.91 -17.10
CA THR A 195 -9.48 -11.78 -16.80
C THR A 195 -9.38 -12.88 -17.86
N ASN A 196 -8.31 -13.65 -17.84
CA ASN A 196 -8.18 -14.87 -18.65
C ASN A 196 -9.25 -15.96 -18.35
N ARG A 197 -10.14 -15.72 -17.38
CA ARG A 197 -11.25 -16.63 -17.00
C ARG A 197 -12.62 -15.94 -17.01
N GLY A 198 -12.76 -14.87 -17.79
CA GLY A 198 -13.98 -14.06 -17.88
C GLY A 198 -13.94 -12.82 -16.99
N SER A 199 -15.02 -12.05 -16.98
CA SER A 199 -15.07 -10.77 -16.26
C SER A 199 -15.44 -10.99 -14.80
N GLN A 200 -14.60 -10.55 -13.87
CA GLN A 200 -14.83 -10.71 -12.43
C GLN A 200 -14.49 -9.43 -11.66
N MET A 201 -15.18 -9.16 -10.55
CA MET A 201 -14.77 -8.11 -9.61
C MET A 201 -13.50 -8.56 -8.89
N VAL A 202 -12.39 -7.84 -9.09
CA VAL A 202 -11.09 -8.18 -8.50
C VAL A 202 -10.97 -7.57 -7.12
N MET A 203 -11.49 -6.36 -6.89
CA MET A 203 -11.57 -5.77 -5.55
C MET A 203 -12.97 -5.15 -5.33
N PRO A 204 -13.85 -5.78 -4.53
CA PRO A 204 -15.15 -5.22 -4.23
C PRO A 204 -15.01 -3.96 -3.37
N ASN A 205 -16.05 -3.12 -3.32
CA ASN A 205 -16.07 -2.00 -2.39
C ASN A 205 -16.10 -2.53 -0.95
N THR A 206 -14.97 -2.39 -0.24
CA THR A 206 -14.83 -2.75 1.18
C THR A 206 -14.70 -1.53 2.09
N ALA A 207 -14.92 -0.32 1.57
CA ALA A 207 -14.83 0.94 2.31
C ALA A 207 -16.14 1.26 3.02
#